data_AF-S7X3B1-F1
#
_entry.id   AF-S7X3B1-F1
#
_cell.length_a   1.000
_cell.length_b   1.000
_cell.length_c   1.000
_cell.angle_alpha   90.00
_cell.angle_beta   90.00
_cell.angle_gamma   90.00
#
_symmetry.space_group_name_H-M   'P 1'
#
loop_
_entity.id
_entity.type
_entity.pdbx_description
1 polymer ?
#
loop_
_entity_poly.entity_id
_entity_poly.type
_entity_poly.pdbx_seq_one_letter_code
_entity_poly.pdbx_strand_id
1 'polypeptide(L)'
;MVLPTKLKAQNDGAVAAGIAGGLLAIGAGIAAIKQMEEQAELKATQYILANHPELSSFSLKTLDFDGKKLKDMSAVSVISYKIQEFTPEDKPELNGKKQVLFAFTSQGWINQNGIDFDKITWYLIDKEEWMHMMVAYVKVSSSEKDESTLESTLKEGRVVNKGVKVKSKLVIPFFKLHGDMYVVTDYSEDMKLVYNERSLGIFLKATKDLVQMGRGDLIRIHEFLFADEG
;
A
#
# COMPACT_ATOMS: atom_id res chain seq x y z
N MET A 1 -35.74 48.09 27.22
CA MET A 1 -36.45 47.41 26.11
C MET A 1 -35.90 48.06 24.84
N VAL A 2 -35.17 47.45 23.89
CA VAL A 2 -34.84 46.06 23.51
C VAL A 2 -33.41 46.07 22.91
N LEU A 3 -32.72 44.94 23.04
CA LEU A 3 -31.33 44.65 22.64
C LEU A 3 -31.03 44.84 21.15
N PRO A 4 -29.75 45.07 20.75
CA PRO A 4 -29.35 45.10 19.35
C PRO A 4 -29.57 43.75 18.66
N THR A 5 -30.15 43.81 17.46
CA THR A 5 -30.40 42.67 16.58
C THR A 5 -29.09 42.09 16.08
N LYS A 6 -28.97 40.77 16.21
CA LYS A 6 -27.85 39.96 15.71
C LYS A 6 -27.65 40.19 14.21
N LEU A 7 -26.49 40.73 13.83
CA LEU A 7 -25.89 40.42 12.54
C LEU A 7 -25.77 38.89 12.46
N LYS A 8 -26.64 38.25 11.68
CA LYS A 8 -26.39 36.88 11.23
C LYS A 8 -25.14 36.96 10.35
N ALA A 9 -24.00 36.60 10.93
CA ALA A 9 -22.88 36.13 10.14
C ALA A 9 -23.42 35.03 9.23
N GLN A 10 -23.40 35.26 7.92
CA GLN A 10 -23.48 34.18 6.97
C GLN A 10 -22.28 33.28 7.27
N ASN A 11 -22.59 32.12 7.86
CA ASN A 11 -21.69 31.00 7.97
C ASN A 11 -21.60 30.36 6.58
N ASP A 12 -21.02 31.09 5.63
CA ASP A 12 -20.55 30.50 4.40
C ASP A 12 -19.14 30.01 4.72
N GLY A 13 -19.06 28.70 4.96
CA GLY A 13 -17.81 27.97 4.97
C GLY A 13 -17.14 28.17 3.61
N ALA A 14 -16.34 29.21 3.53
CA ALA A 14 -15.39 29.42 2.47
C ALA A 14 -14.34 28.31 2.60
N VAL A 15 -14.63 27.17 1.98
CA VAL A 15 -13.59 26.25 1.50
C VAL A 15 -12.75 27.09 0.56
N ALA A 16 -11.65 27.62 1.08
CA ALA A 16 -10.64 28.28 0.29
C ALA A 16 -10.09 27.24 -0.68
N ALA A 17 -10.59 27.28 -1.91
CA ALA A 17 -10.03 26.59 -3.05
C ALA A 17 -8.65 27.22 -3.32
N GLY A 18 -7.62 26.64 -2.72
CA GLY A 18 -6.23 26.93 -2.97
C GLY A 18 -5.54 25.67 -3.49
N ILE A 19 -5.53 25.50 -4.81
CA ILE A 19 -4.60 24.60 -5.48
C ILE A 19 -3.19 25.04 -5.07
N ALA A 20 -2.39 24.08 -4.61
CA ALA A 20 -1.05 24.20 -4.02
C ALA A 20 -0.98 24.57 -2.51
N GLY A 21 -1.19 23.58 -1.64
CA GLY A 21 -0.43 23.48 -0.39
C GLY A 21 -1.02 24.07 0.91
N GLY A 22 -2.33 24.32 1.02
CA GLY A 22 -2.95 24.89 2.23
C GLY A 22 -4.00 23.99 2.88
N LEU A 23 -3.98 23.93 4.23
CA LEU A 23 -4.78 23.08 5.12
C LEU A 23 -6.21 22.78 4.65
N LEU A 24 -6.56 21.49 4.71
CA LEU A 24 -7.92 21.00 4.54
C LEU A 24 -8.43 20.53 5.89
N ALA A 25 -9.45 21.23 6.42
CA ALA A 25 -10.22 20.72 7.53
C ALA A 25 -11.03 19.51 7.03
N ILE A 26 -10.47 18.32 7.14
CA ILE A 26 -11.09 17.08 6.68
C ILE A 26 -12.28 16.76 7.59
N GLY A 27 -13.49 17.07 7.10
CA GLY A 27 -14.73 16.51 7.64
C GLY A 27 -14.87 15.02 7.26
N ALA A 28 -15.50 14.21 8.11
CA ALA A 28 -15.60 12.75 7.93
C ALA A 28 -16.59 12.31 6.82
N GLY A 29 -16.39 12.77 5.58
CA GLY A 29 -17.23 12.47 4.42
C GLY A 29 -16.44 11.95 3.21
N ILE A 30 -17.17 11.40 2.22
CA ILE A 30 -16.60 10.82 0.99
C ILE A 30 -15.70 11.80 0.24
N ALA A 31 -16.09 13.08 0.20
CA ALA A 31 -15.31 14.14 -0.44
C ALA A 31 -13.90 14.28 0.18
N ALA A 32 -13.78 14.11 1.49
CA ALA A 32 -12.49 14.20 2.15
C ALA A 32 -11.60 12.98 1.89
N ILE A 33 -12.17 11.78 1.79
CA ILE A 33 -11.41 10.57 1.42
C ILE A 33 -10.87 10.72 0.00
N LYS A 34 -11.69 11.18 -0.94
CA LYS A 34 -11.26 11.43 -2.33
C LYS A 34 -10.13 12.47 -2.39
N GLN A 35 -10.24 13.53 -1.59
CA GLN A 35 -9.20 14.55 -1.54
C GLN A 35 -7.88 14.01 -0.95
N MET A 36 -7.96 13.14 0.06
CA MET A 36 -6.77 12.49 0.60
C MET A 36 -6.14 11.52 -0.40
N GLU A 37 -6.95 10.80 -1.17
CA GLU A 37 -6.48 9.95 -2.27
C GLU A 37 -5.70 10.78 -3.30
N GLU A 38 -6.27 11.90 -3.76
CA GLU A 38 -5.61 12.83 -4.69
C GLU A 38 -4.29 13.38 -4.12
N GLN A 39 -4.26 13.73 -2.83
CA GLN A 39 -3.02 14.18 -2.16
C GLN A 39 -1.97 13.07 -2.05
N ALA A 40 -2.40 11.85 -1.73
CA ALA A 40 -1.54 10.69 -1.61
C ALA A 40 -0.91 10.32 -2.97
N GLU A 41 -1.70 10.34 -4.05
CA GLU A 41 -1.23 10.09 -5.41
C GLU A 41 -0.28 11.18 -5.92
N LEU A 42 -0.59 12.46 -5.65
CA LEU A 42 0.30 13.56 -6.00
C LEU A 42 1.66 13.42 -5.32
N LYS A 43 1.69 13.05 -4.03
CA LYS A 43 2.93 12.90 -3.28
C LYS A 43 3.75 11.68 -3.69
N ALA A 44 3.08 10.56 -3.95
CA ALA A 44 3.73 9.40 -4.55
C ALA A 44 4.34 9.74 -5.91
N THR A 45 3.62 10.51 -6.75
CA THR A 45 4.14 10.99 -8.04
C THR A 45 5.36 11.88 -7.86
N GLN A 46 5.33 12.83 -6.93
CA GLN A 46 6.49 13.68 -6.61
C GLN A 46 7.69 12.86 -6.14
N TYR A 47 7.48 11.84 -5.31
CA TYR A 47 8.53 10.93 -4.88
C TYR A 47 9.16 10.19 -6.07
N ILE A 48 8.34 9.63 -6.96
CA ILE A 48 8.80 8.94 -8.18
C ILE A 48 9.63 9.89 -9.05
N LEU A 49 9.12 11.08 -9.35
CA LEU A 49 9.84 12.05 -10.19
C LEU A 49 11.18 12.49 -9.58
N ALA A 50 11.29 12.52 -8.25
CA ALA A 50 12.50 12.95 -7.55
C ALA A 50 13.56 11.84 -7.41
N ASN A 51 13.15 10.57 -7.31
CA ASN A 51 14.04 9.45 -6.94
C ASN A 51 14.19 8.38 -8.02
N HIS A 52 13.29 8.38 -9.01
CA HIS A 52 13.26 7.41 -10.10
C HIS A 52 13.21 8.13 -11.46
N PRO A 53 14.25 8.93 -11.80
CA PRO A 53 14.28 9.71 -13.04
C PRO A 53 14.28 8.85 -14.31
N GLU A 54 14.52 7.54 -14.19
CA GLU A 54 14.38 6.57 -15.27
C GLU A 54 12.93 6.36 -15.72
N LEU A 55 11.93 6.64 -14.87
CA LEU A 55 10.52 6.49 -15.19
C LEU A 55 9.99 7.73 -15.94
N SER A 56 9.95 7.65 -17.27
CA SER A 56 9.55 8.78 -18.14
C SER A 56 8.05 8.87 -18.44
N SER A 57 7.34 7.74 -18.43
CA SER A 57 5.92 7.67 -18.79
C SER A 57 5.23 6.54 -18.03
N PHE A 58 4.47 6.91 -17.00
CA PHE A 58 3.84 5.95 -16.09
C PHE A 58 2.48 6.41 -15.61
N SER A 59 1.60 5.45 -15.36
CA SER A 59 0.38 5.61 -14.57
C SER A 59 0.68 5.29 -13.12
N LEU A 60 0.10 6.06 -12.19
CA LEU A 60 0.17 5.82 -10.75
C LEU A 60 -1.24 5.83 -10.17
N LYS A 61 -1.60 4.79 -9.41
CA LYS A 61 -2.92 4.69 -8.78
C LYS A 61 -2.85 4.01 -7.41
N THR A 62 -3.53 4.57 -6.41
CA THR A 62 -3.62 3.95 -5.07
C THR A 62 -4.39 2.62 -5.07
N LEU A 63 -4.01 1.71 -4.16
CA LEU A 63 -4.72 0.45 -3.89
C LEU A 63 -5.62 0.47 -2.66
N ASP A 64 -5.47 1.49 -1.81
CA ASP A 64 -5.93 1.46 -0.43
C ASP A 64 -7.12 2.37 -0.11
N PHE A 65 -7.43 3.34 -0.97
CA PHE A 65 -8.49 4.32 -0.71
C PHE A 65 -9.88 3.87 -1.20
N ASP A 66 -9.95 2.84 -2.04
CA ASP A 66 -11.22 2.36 -2.61
C ASP A 66 -12.15 1.76 -1.53
N GLY A 67 -13.27 2.44 -1.28
CA GLY A 67 -14.34 1.99 -0.38
C GLY A 67 -14.04 1.99 1.12
N LYS A 68 -12.86 2.47 1.56
CA LYS A 68 -12.47 2.49 2.99
C LYS A 68 -12.95 3.75 3.71
N LYS A 69 -13.24 3.64 5.01
CA LYS A 69 -13.58 4.80 5.86
C LYS A 69 -12.31 5.47 6.36
N LEU A 70 -12.36 6.77 6.65
CA LEU A 70 -11.22 7.54 7.17
C LEU A 70 -10.57 6.90 8.42
N LYS A 71 -11.38 6.39 9.36
CA LYS A 71 -10.88 5.69 10.55
C LYS A 71 -10.10 4.41 10.20
N ASP A 72 -10.49 3.73 9.12
CA ASP A 72 -9.82 2.52 8.66
C ASP A 72 -8.48 2.93 8.03
N MET A 73 -8.42 4.10 7.37
CA MET A 73 -7.19 4.66 6.81
C MET A 73 -6.19 5.06 7.88
N SER A 74 -6.62 5.67 8.98
CA SER A 74 -5.70 6.01 10.08
C SER A 74 -5.01 4.78 10.72
N ALA A 75 -5.56 3.58 10.51
CA ALA A 75 -4.99 2.32 10.99
C ALA A 75 -4.12 1.61 9.95
N VAL A 76 -4.08 2.09 8.70
CA VAL A 76 -3.22 1.53 7.66
C VAL A 76 -1.77 1.90 7.96
N SER A 77 -0.90 0.89 7.91
CA SER A 77 0.55 0.99 8.15
C SER A 77 1.39 0.93 6.85
N VAL A 78 0.75 0.59 5.73
CA VAL A 78 1.34 0.66 4.38
C VAL A 78 0.28 1.05 3.36
N ILE A 79 0.56 2.10 2.61
CA ILE A 79 -0.22 2.48 1.43
C ILE A 79 0.51 1.93 0.22
N SER A 80 -0.20 1.23 -0.66
CA SER A 80 0.36 0.66 -1.87
C SER A 80 -0.15 1.41 -3.10
N TYR A 81 0.74 1.68 -4.05
CA TYR A 81 0.41 2.30 -5.32
C TYR A 81 0.82 1.39 -6.46
N LYS A 82 -0.08 1.16 -7.41
CA LYS A 82 0.24 0.54 -8.69
C LYS A 82 0.93 1.57 -9.56
N ILE A 83 2.07 1.19 -10.12
CA ILE A 83 2.79 1.94 -11.13
C ILE A 83 2.87 1.07 -12.37
N GLN A 84 2.45 1.60 -13.51
CA GLN A 84 2.57 0.91 -14.78
C GLN A 84 3.05 1.86 -15.87
N GLU A 85 4.18 1.52 -16.48
CA GLU A 85 4.72 2.28 -17.60
C GLU A 85 3.82 2.14 -18.85
N PHE A 86 3.92 3.11 -19.75
CA PHE A 86 3.23 3.10 -21.03
C PHE A 86 4.01 3.87 -22.09
N THR A 87 3.69 3.63 -23.36
CA THR A 87 4.23 4.43 -24.48
C THR A 87 3.28 5.60 -24.77
N PRO A 88 3.75 6.87 -24.78
CA PRO A 88 2.88 8.01 -25.05
C PRO A 88 2.29 7.99 -26.48
N GLU A 89 0.96 7.93 -26.57
CA GLU A 89 0.18 8.00 -27.81
C GLU A 89 -1.25 8.51 -27.56
N ASP A 90 -2.09 8.66 -28.59
CA ASP A 90 -3.50 9.01 -28.38
C ASP A 90 -4.25 7.82 -27.77
N LYS A 91 -4.76 8.02 -26.54
CA LYS A 91 -5.38 6.97 -25.69
C LYS A 91 -4.43 5.78 -25.45
N PRO A 92 -3.32 6.01 -24.73
CA PRO A 92 -2.29 4.99 -24.54
C PRO A 92 -2.84 3.80 -23.74
N GLU A 93 -2.41 2.61 -24.12
CA GLU A 93 -2.64 1.39 -23.35
C GLU A 93 -1.55 1.21 -22.28
N LEU A 94 -1.95 0.73 -21.10
CA LEU A 94 -0.99 0.40 -20.05
C LEU A 94 -0.37 -0.97 -20.33
N ASN A 95 0.75 -0.96 -21.06
CA ASN A 95 1.43 -2.16 -21.58
C ASN A 95 2.92 -2.25 -21.20
N GLY A 96 3.42 -1.33 -20.38
CA GLY A 96 4.79 -1.33 -19.93
C GLY A 96 5.00 -2.04 -18.59
N LYS A 97 6.22 -1.91 -18.07
CA LYS A 97 6.67 -2.49 -16.80
C LYS A 97 5.71 -2.14 -15.67
N LYS A 98 5.37 -3.15 -14.86
CA LYS A 98 4.53 -3.03 -13.66
C LYS A 98 5.40 -3.02 -12.41
N GLN A 99 5.13 -2.09 -11.51
CA GLN A 99 5.79 -1.93 -10.22
C GLN A 99 4.79 -1.53 -9.15
N VAL A 100 5.12 -1.79 -7.88
CA VAL A 100 4.34 -1.33 -6.75
C VAL A 100 5.22 -0.47 -5.85
N LEU A 101 4.72 0.71 -5.51
CA LEU A 101 5.35 1.58 -4.53
C LEU A 101 4.67 1.35 -3.18
N PHE A 102 5.43 0.96 -2.16
CA PHE A 102 4.98 0.96 -0.77
C PHE A 102 5.37 2.25 -0.09
N ALA A 103 4.38 2.87 0.53
CA ALA A 103 4.52 3.97 1.48
C ALA A 103 4.24 3.43 2.88
N PHE A 104 5.28 3.09 3.61
CA PHE A 104 5.16 2.70 5.00
C PHE A 104 4.90 3.92 5.87
N THR A 105 3.83 3.85 6.65
CA THR A 105 3.34 4.97 7.44
C THR A 105 3.57 4.72 8.92
N SER A 106 4.14 5.71 9.61
CA SER A 106 4.24 5.68 11.07
C SER A 106 2.97 6.21 11.74
N GLN A 107 2.85 5.98 13.06
CA GLN A 107 1.69 6.40 13.83
C GLN A 107 1.39 7.91 13.66
N GLY A 108 0.12 8.24 13.41
CA GLY A 108 -0.32 9.63 13.25
C GLY A 108 0.01 10.26 11.89
N TRP A 109 0.31 9.44 10.87
CA TRP A 109 0.46 9.89 9.49
C TRP A 109 -0.83 10.51 8.91
N ILE A 110 -2.01 10.11 9.40
CA ILE A 110 -3.27 10.85 9.16
C ILE A 110 -3.64 11.60 10.44
N ASN A 111 -3.96 12.89 10.28
CA ASN A 111 -4.56 13.70 11.33
C ASN A 111 -5.63 14.66 10.75
N GLN A 112 -6.18 15.54 11.58
CA GLN A 112 -7.25 16.47 11.19
C GLN A 112 -6.84 17.45 10.08
N ASN A 113 -5.53 17.64 9.87
CA ASN A 113 -4.95 18.50 8.84
C ASN A 113 -4.59 17.73 7.55
N GLY A 114 -4.81 16.41 7.51
CA GLY A 114 -4.52 15.56 6.36
C GLY A 114 -3.38 14.57 6.58
N ILE A 115 -2.63 14.30 5.52
CA ILE A 115 -1.53 13.35 5.51
C ILE A 115 -0.22 14.06 5.87
N ASP A 116 0.49 13.51 6.85
CA ASP A 116 1.83 13.88 7.27
C ASP A 116 2.85 13.01 6.52
N PHE A 117 3.38 13.56 5.43
CA PHE A 117 4.27 12.86 4.50
C PHE A 117 5.69 12.67 5.02
N ASP A 118 6.12 13.44 6.04
CA ASP A 118 7.43 13.28 6.68
C ASP A 118 7.53 11.98 7.47
N LYS A 119 6.39 11.31 7.69
CA LYS A 119 6.27 10.01 8.36
C LYS A 119 6.09 8.84 7.39
N ILE A 120 6.46 9.03 6.11
CA ILE A 120 6.35 8.02 5.07
C ILE A 120 7.73 7.58 4.61
N THR A 121 7.98 6.27 4.66
CA THR A 121 9.15 5.64 4.04
C THR A 121 8.71 4.90 2.78
N TRP A 122 9.44 5.08 1.69
CA TRP A 122 9.05 4.62 0.36
C TRP A 122 9.92 3.45 -0.12
N TYR A 123 9.30 2.44 -0.73
CA TYR A 123 9.99 1.30 -1.34
C TYR A 123 9.34 0.96 -2.68
N LEU A 124 10.10 1.10 -3.77
CA LEU A 124 9.64 0.72 -5.11
C LEU A 124 10.03 -0.72 -5.39
N ILE A 125 9.05 -1.55 -5.73
CA ILE A 125 9.20 -2.99 -5.86
C ILE A 125 8.68 -3.40 -7.23
N ASP A 126 9.49 -4.12 -7.99
CA ASP A 126 9.05 -4.72 -9.24
C ASP A 126 8.68 -6.19 -9.07
N LYS A 127 8.37 -6.85 -10.19
CA LYS A 127 7.94 -8.24 -10.23
C LYS A 127 8.97 -9.20 -9.63
N GLU A 128 10.26 -8.95 -9.86
CA GLU A 128 11.34 -9.82 -9.39
C GLU A 128 11.51 -9.68 -7.88
N GLU A 129 11.63 -8.45 -7.39
CA GLU A 129 11.75 -8.19 -5.96
C GLU A 129 10.52 -8.67 -5.19
N TRP A 130 9.32 -8.49 -5.74
CA TRP A 130 8.10 -9.05 -5.14
C TRP A 130 8.14 -10.57 -5.03
N MET A 131 8.62 -11.26 -6.07
CA MET A 131 8.75 -12.72 -6.03
C MET A 131 9.74 -13.14 -4.95
N HIS A 132 10.90 -12.49 -4.84
CA HIS A 132 11.87 -12.75 -3.77
C HIS A 132 11.27 -12.56 -2.38
N MET A 133 10.53 -11.47 -2.16
CA MET A 133 9.80 -11.24 -0.91
C MET A 133 8.79 -12.36 -0.60
N MET A 134 7.99 -12.77 -1.59
CA MET A 134 6.99 -13.81 -1.40
C MET A 134 7.62 -15.19 -1.15
N VAL A 135 8.71 -15.51 -1.84
CA VAL A 135 9.49 -16.73 -1.60
C VAL A 135 10.02 -16.73 -0.16
N ALA A 136 10.68 -15.65 0.27
CA ALA A 136 11.20 -15.53 1.64
C ALA A 136 10.08 -15.65 2.69
N TYR A 137 8.93 -15.02 2.44
CA TYR A 137 7.76 -15.12 3.30
C TYR A 137 7.17 -16.53 3.37
N VAL A 138 7.03 -17.23 2.24
CA VAL A 138 6.52 -18.61 2.22
C VAL A 138 7.53 -19.57 2.88
N LYS A 139 8.82 -19.34 2.67
CA LYS A 139 9.92 -20.10 3.27
C LYS A 139 9.92 -19.98 4.79
N VAL A 140 9.62 -18.82 5.35
CA VAL A 140 9.53 -18.65 6.81
C VAL A 140 8.21 -19.18 7.40
N SER A 141 7.13 -19.16 6.61
CA SER A 141 5.78 -19.54 7.07
C SER A 141 5.42 -21.01 6.85
N SER A 142 6.24 -21.80 6.15
CA SER A 142 5.95 -23.20 5.83
C SER A 142 7.14 -24.14 6.05
N SER A 143 6.89 -25.45 5.97
CA SER A 143 7.94 -26.46 5.97
C SER A 143 8.71 -26.53 4.64
N GLU A 144 8.19 -25.93 3.57
CA GLU A 144 8.85 -25.94 2.26
C GLU A 144 9.99 -24.92 2.24
N LYS A 145 11.18 -25.38 1.84
CA LYS A 145 12.42 -24.60 1.83
C LYS A 145 13.09 -24.55 0.46
N ASP A 146 12.68 -25.40 -0.48
CA ASP A 146 13.21 -25.42 -1.83
C ASP A 146 12.72 -24.22 -2.64
N GLU A 147 13.65 -23.37 -3.03
CA GLU A 147 13.35 -22.09 -3.68
C GLU A 147 12.65 -22.27 -5.03
N SER A 148 13.08 -23.25 -5.82
CA SER A 148 12.53 -23.51 -7.15
C SER A 148 11.06 -23.96 -7.08
N THR A 149 10.74 -24.77 -6.07
CA THR A 149 9.38 -25.23 -5.78
C THR A 149 8.51 -24.07 -5.31
N LEU A 150 9.05 -23.20 -4.45
CA LEU A 150 8.34 -22.01 -3.98
C LEU A 150 8.01 -21.06 -5.12
N GLU A 151 9.00 -20.70 -5.95
CA GLU A 151 8.80 -19.80 -7.09
C GLU A 151 7.78 -20.35 -8.10
N SER A 152 7.92 -21.61 -8.50
CA SER A 152 7.00 -22.23 -9.47
C SER A 152 5.58 -22.28 -8.92
N THR A 153 5.41 -22.63 -7.65
CA THR A 153 4.10 -22.66 -6.99
C THR A 153 3.51 -21.26 -6.85
N LEU A 154 4.32 -20.24 -6.56
CA LEU A 154 3.87 -18.86 -6.43
C LEU A 154 3.47 -18.26 -7.78
N LYS A 155 4.17 -18.58 -8.88
CA LYS A 155 3.82 -18.14 -10.25
C LYS A 155 2.43 -18.61 -10.67
N GLU A 156 2.04 -19.82 -10.29
CA GLU A 156 0.74 -20.42 -10.66
C GLU A 156 -0.33 -20.27 -9.56
N GLY A 157 0.07 -19.79 -8.40
CA GLY A 157 -0.69 -19.89 -7.16
C GLY A 157 -1.15 -18.57 -6.59
N ARG A 158 -1.84 -18.64 -5.45
CA ARG A 158 -2.25 -17.48 -4.66
C ARG A 158 -1.98 -17.73 -3.19
N VAL A 159 -1.39 -16.74 -2.53
CA VAL A 159 -1.17 -16.77 -1.07
C VAL A 159 -2.52 -16.56 -0.36
N VAL A 160 -2.85 -17.47 0.55
CA VAL A 160 -4.03 -17.42 1.42
C VAL A 160 -3.61 -17.65 2.88
N ASN A 161 -4.50 -17.38 3.84
CA ASN A 161 -4.17 -17.50 5.28
C ASN A 161 -3.59 -18.86 5.68
N LYS A 162 -3.98 -19.94 4.98
CA LYS A 162 -3.55 -21.30 5.30
C LYS A 162 -2.32 -21.76 4.51
N GLY A 163 -1.80 -20.93 3.60
CA GLY A 163 -0.71 -21.32 2.71
C GLY A 163 -0.86 -20.84 1.27
N VAL A 164 -0.17 -21.51 0.34
CA VAL A 164 -0.27 -21.22 -1.10
C VAL A 164 -1.24 -22.20 -1.75
N LYS A 165 -2.23 -21.68 -2.47
CA LYS A 165 -3.18 -22.46 -3.25
C LYS A 165 -2.90 -22.39 -4.74
N VAL A 166 -2.93 -23.54 -5.41
CA VAL A 166 -2.93 -23.65 -6.88
C VAL A 166 -4.23 -24.35 -7.29
N LYS A 167 -5.00 -23.76 -8.22
CA LYS A 167 -6.29 -24.30 -8.69
C LYS A 167 -7.18 -24.78 -7.54
N SER A 168 -7.33 -23.95 -6.50
CA SER A 168 -8.09 -24.21 -5.26
C SER A 168 -7.52 -25.26 -4.28
N LYS A 169 -6.53 -26.06 -4.69
CA LYS A 169 -5.84 -27.02 -3.82
C LYS A 169 -4.77 -26.31 -2.99
N LEU A 170 -4.71 -26.60 -1.69
CA LEU A 170 -3.63 -26.14 -0.82
C LEU A 170 -2.38 -26.97 -1.13
N VAL A 171 -1.34 -26.34 -1.69
CA VAL A 171 -0.10 -27.01 -2.12
C VAL A 171 0.98 -26.84 -1.07
N ILE A 172 1.20 -25.62 -0.60
CA ILE A 172 2.17 -25.31 0.46
C ILE A 172 1.40 -24.86 1.70
N PRO A 173 1.20 -25.71 2.71
CA PRO A 173 0.52 -25.31 3.94
C PRO A 173 1.43 -24.43 4.80
N PHE A 174 0.87 -23.35 5.35
CA PHE A 174 1.56 -22.57 6.38
C PHE A 174 1.42 -23.22 7.75
N PHE A 175 2.37 -22.90 8.64
CA PHE A 175 2.31 -23.28 10.05
C PHE A 175 1.06 -22.69 10.70
N LYS A 176 0.44 -23.48 11.57
CA LYS A 176 -0.60 -23.00 12.50
C LYS A 176 0.11 -22.53 13.76
N LEU A 177 0.03 -21.24 14.03
CA LEU A 177 0.70 -20.59 15.15
C LEU A 177 -0.32 -20.20 16.21
N HIS A 178 0.09 -20.08 17.47
CA HIS A 178 -0.77 -19.44 18.46
C HIS A 178 -0.62 -17.92 18.35
N GLY A 179 -1.63 -17.15 18.81
CA GLY A 179 -1.74 -15.72 18.51
C GLY A 179 -0.59 -14.84 19.00
N ASP A 180 0.19 -15.34 19.97
CA ASP A 180 1.38 -14.72 20.55
C ASP A 180 2.69 -15.19 19.91
N MET A 181 2.64 -16.04 18.89
CA MET A 181 3.81 -16.60 18.22
C MET A 181 4.12 -15.88 16.91
N TYR A 182 5.41 -15.68 16.65
CA TYR A 182 5.92 -15.03 15.46
C TYR A 182 7.07 -15.85 14.89
N VAL A 183 7.11 -15.99 13.57
CA VAL A 183 8.28 -16.53 12.87
C VAL A 183 8.87 -15.42 12.02
N VAL A 184 10.18 -15.20 12.13
CA VAL A 184 10.85 -14.04 11.54
C VAL A 184 11.99 -14.52 10.65
N THR A 185 12.14 -13.87 9.50
CA THR A 185 13.35 -13.98 8.68
C THR A 185 13.95 -12.60 8.48
N ASP A 186 15.27 -12.51 8.59
CA ASP A 186 15.98 -11.33 8.12
C ASP A 186 15.95 -11.33 6.58
N TYR A 187 15.51 -10.23 5.96
CA TYR A 187 15.26 -10.17 4.52
C TYR A 187 16.25 -9.26 3.80
N SER A 188 16.38 -8.01 4.26
CA SER A 188 17.33 -7.05 3.72
C SER A 188 17.94 -6.22 4.84
N GLU A 189 18.90 -5.35 4.54
CA GLU A 189 19.46 -4.41 5.52
C GLU A 189 18.39 -3.51 6.16
N ASP A 190 17.28 -3.28 5.46
CA ASP A 190 16.22 -2.37 5.87
C ASP A 190 15.04 -3.07 6.56
N MET A 191 14.78 -4.35 6.27
CA MET A 191 13.57 -4.99 6.78
C MET A 191 13.72 -6.47 7.13
N LYS A 192 12.84 -6.92 8.03
CA LYS A 192 12.58 -8.34 8.32
C LYS A 192 11.16 -8.69 7.90
N LEU A 193 10.96 -9.91 7.40
CA LEU A 193 9.62 -10.43 7.16
C LEU A 193 9.17 -11.25 8.37
N VAL A 194 7.91 -11.05 8.76
CA VAL A 194 7.31 -11.63 9.95
C VAL A 194 6.05 -12.38 9.54
N TYR A 195 5.99 -13.66 9.89
CA TYR A 195 4.78 -14.46 9.76
C TYR A 195 4.04 -14.54 11.09
N ASN A 196 2.78 -14.10 11.05
CA ASN A 196 1.72 -14.37 12.02
C ASN A 196 0.45 -14.68 11.19
N GLU A 197 -0.39 -15.61 11.64
CA GLU A 197 -1.40 -16.40 10.88
C GLU A 197 -2.33 -15.66 9.90
N ARG A 198 -2.31 -14.33 9.82
CA ARG A 198 -3.30 -13.50 9.11
C ARG A 198 -2.72 -12.38 8.23
N SER A 199 -1.41 -12.12 8.26
CA SER A 199 -0.82 -11.02 7.50
C SER A 199 0.65 -11.27 7.20
N LEU A 200 1.13 -10.64 6.11
CA LEU A 200 2.56 -10.44 5.92
C LEU A 200 2.96 -9.29 6.84
N GLY A 201 3.75 -9.59 7.86
CA GLY A 201 4.40 -8.57 8.67
C GLY A 201 5.71 -8.12 8.03
N ILE A 202 5.96 -6.81 8.00
CA ILE A 202 7.20 -6.20 7.54
C ILE A 202 7.71 -5.35 8.70
N PHE A 203 8.82 -5.74 9.29
CA PHE A 203 9.47 -4.96 10.34
C PHE A 203 10.54 -4.08 9.72
N LEU A 204 10.35 -2.77 9.80
CA LEU A 204 11.29 -1.76 9.29
C LEU A 204 12.37 -1.51 10.34
N LYS A 205 13.61 -1.82 10.01
CA LYS A 205 14.73 -1.77 10.98
C LYS A 205 15.07 -0.33 11.38
N ALA A 206 14.97 0.61 10.44
CA ALA A 206 15.28 2.02 10.69
C ALA A 206 14.32 2.66 11.71
N THR A 207 13.01 2.49 11.50
CA THR A 207 11.98 3.09 12.38
C THR A 207 11.58 2.20 13.54
N LYS A 208 11.92 0.89 13.48
CA LYS A 208 11.51 -0.16 14.41
C LYS A 208 10.00 -0.40 14.44
N ASP A 209 9.32 -0.09 13.35
CA ASP A 209 7.89 -0.29 13.19
C ASP A 209 7.60 -1.67 12.59
N LEU A 210 6.59 -2.37 13.13
CA LEU A 210 6.01 -3.56 12.52
C LEU A 210 4.76 -3.16 11.73
N VAL A 211 4.87 -3.23 10.42
CA VAL A 211 3.78 -3.01 9.47
C VAL A 211 3.11 -4.34 9.15
N GLN A 212 1.80 -4.33 8.92
CA GLN A 212 1.07 -5.51 8.49
C GLN A 212 0.33 -5.25 7.19
N MET A 213 0.63 -6.08 6.19
CA MET A 213 -0.10 -6.11 4.92
C MET A 213 -1.14 -7.23 4.97
N GLY A 214 -2.40 -6.85 4.74
CA GLY A 214 -3.50 -7.79 4.74
C GLY A 214 -3.43 -8.74 3.54
N ARG A 215 -3.99 -9.94 3.69
CA ARG A 215 -4.09 -10.91 2.58
C ARG A 215 -4.71 -10.31 1.30
N GLY A 216 -5.74 -9.49 1.46
CA GLY A 216 -6.41 -8.87 0.31
C GLY A 216 -5.44 -8.03 -0.52
N ASP A 217 -4.53 -7.32 0.14
CA ASP A 217 -3.53 -6.47 -0.50
C ASP A 217 -2.45 -7.34 -1.15
N LEU A 218 -1.96 -8.38 -0.46
CA LEU A 218 -1.04 -9.37 -1.03
C LEU A 218 -1.55 -9.96 -2.34
N ILE A 219 -2.82 -10.37 -2.37
CA ILE A 219 -3.46 -10.93 -3.57
C ILE A 219 -3.53 -9.88 -4.67
N ARG A 220 -4.00 -8.65 -4.37
CA ARG A 220 -4.11 -7.59 -5.37
C ARG A 220 -2.76 -7.17 -5.96
N ILE A 221 -1.71 -7.13 -5.15
CA ILE A 221 -0.35 -6.81 -5.60
C ILE A 221 0.19 -7.94 -6.49
N HIS A 222 0.08 -9.19 -6.03
CA HIS A 222 0.56 -10.34 -6.78
C HIS A 222 -0.19 -10.48 -8.11
N GLU A 223 -1.52 -10.36 -8.12
CA GLU A 223 -2.32 -10.35 -9.35
C GLU A 223 -1.95 -9.19 -10.26
N PHE A 224 -1.68 -7.99 -9.73
CA PHE A 224 -1.27 -6.87 -10.56
C PHE A 224 0.08 -7.13 -11.27
N LEU A 225 1.09 -7.56 -10.52
CA LEU A 225 2.44 -7.77 -11.04
C LEU A 225 2.56 -8.98 -11.98
N PHE A 226 1.66 -9.96 -11.86
CA PHE A 226 1.72 -11.23 -12.60
C PHE A 226 0.53 -11.49 -13.53
N ALA A 227 -0.54 -10.69 -13.49
CA ALA A 227 -1.56 -10.75 -14.53
C ALA A 227 -0.91 -10.43 -15.87
N ASP A 228 -1.14 -11.31 -16.85
CA ASP A 228 -0.69 -11.15 -18.22
C ASP A 228 -1.03 -9.73 -18.71
N GLU A 229 -0.11 -9.15 -19.48
CA GLU A 229 -0.42 -8.06 -20.40
C GLU A 229 -1.47 -8.62 -21.36
N GLY A 230 -2.74 -8.38 -21.02
CA GLY A 230 -3.87 -8.83 -21.83
C GLY A 230 -3.87 -8.18 -23.20
#